data_AF-A0A535CA75-F1
#
_entry.id   AF-A0A535CA75-F1
#
_cell.length_a   1.000
_cell.length_b   1.000
_cell.length_c   1.000
_cell.angle_alpha   90.00
_cell.angle_beta   90.00
_cell.angle_gamma   90.00
#
_symmetry.space_group_name_H-M   'P 1'
#
loop_
_entity.id
_entity.type
_entity.pdbx_description
1 polymer ?
#
loop_
_entity_poly.entity_id
_entity_poly.type
_entity_poly.pdbx_seq_one_letter_code
_entity_poly.pdbx_strand_id
1 'polypeptide(L)'
;MSRTQAVGIRVKAQPSRPTIAEAPLPESEPARAVAHPPRRVGVLGGTFDPPHIGHLWLATLAADELALDRVLFVPAAQPPHKTRRRMTAAAHRLLMTRVA
;
A
#
# COMPACT_ATOMS: atom_id res chain seq x y z
N MET A 1 -28.20 8.18 -34.65
CA MET A 1 -27.10 7.19 -34.61
C MET A 1 -26.03 7.73 -33.66
N SER A 2 -25.94 7.20 -32.44
CA SER A 2 -24.69 7.26 -31.66
C SER A 2 -24.82 6.27 -30.50
N ARG A 3 -24.14 5.13 -30.62
CA ARG A 3 -24.02 4.12 -29.57
C ARG A 3 -22.82 4.51 -28.71
N THR A 4 -23.05 5.00 -27.50
CA THR A 4 -21.99 5.12 -26.50
C THR A 4 -21.76 3.74 -25.89
N GLN A 5 -20.62 3.11 -26.19
CA GLN A 5 -20.17 1.91 -25.49
C GLN A 5 -19.61 2.33 -24.12
N ALA A 6 -20.17 1.80 -23.05
CA ALA A 6 -19.59 1.88 -21.71
C ALA A 6 -18.53 0.79 -21.56
N VAL A 7 -17.30 1.18 -21.23
CA VAL A 7 -16.19 0.27 -20.86
C VAL A 7 -16.45 -0.23 -19.43
N GLY A 8 -16.72 -1.52 -19.30
CA GLY A 8 -16.95 -2.16 -17.99
C GLY A 8 -15.64 -2.38 -17.24
N ILE A 9 -15.50 -1.78 -16.06
CA ILE A 9 -14.42 -2.12 -15.11
C ILE A 9 -14.80 -3.43 -14.42
N ARG A 10 -14.00 -4.48 -14.61
CA ARG A 10 -14.18 -5.77 -13.93
C ARG A 10 -13.61 -5.71 -12.53
N VAL A 11 -14.47 -5.48 -11.53
CA VAL A 11 -14.12 -5.71 -10.12
C VAL A 11 -14.13 -7.22 -9.89
N LYS A 12 -13.01 -7.82 -9.47
CA LYS A 12 -13.01 -9.20 -8.97
C LYS A 12 -13.91 -9.24 -7.74
N ALA A 13 -15.03 -9.97 -7.84
CA ALA A 13 -15.92 -10.23 -6.72
C ALA A 13 -15.11 -10.83 -5.55
N GLN A 14 -15.19 -10.19 -4.38
CA GLN A 14 -14.71 -10.80 -3.16
C GLN A 14 -15.70 -11.92 -2.79
N PRO A 15 -15.23 -13.11 -2.39
CA PRO A 15 -16.13 -14.18 -1.99
C PRO A 15 -16.93 -13.74 -0.76
N SER A 16 -18.25 -13.93 -0.84
CA SER A 16 -19.20 -13.67 0.24
C SER A 16 -18.81 -14.44 1.49
N ARG A 17 -18.83 -13.76 2.65
CA ARG A 17 -18.65 -14.38 3.97
C ARG A 17 -19.58 -15.60 4.11
N PRO A 18 -19.08 -16.81 4.34
CA PRO A 18 -19.96 -17.94 4.64
C PRO A 18 -20.60 -17.73 6.02
N THR A 19 -21.92 -17.85 6.08
CA THR A 19 -22.67 -18.00 7.32
C THR A 19 -22.23 -19.31 7.98
N ILE A 20 -21.61 -19.22 9.16
CA ILE A 20 -21.18 -20.40 9.91
C ILE A 20 -22.43 -21.01 10.56
N ALA A 21 -22.98 -22.06 9.95
CA ALA A 21 -23.76 -23.04 10.69
C ALA A 21 -22.76 -23.90 11.50
N GLU A 22 -23.04 -24.10 12.79
CA GLU A 22 -22.23 -24.93 13.69
C GLU A 22 -22.15 -26.37 13.15
N ALA A 23 -21.01 -26.70 12.53
CA ALA A 23 -20.64 -28.07 12.19
C ALA A 23 -19.71 -28.63 13.29
N PRO A 24 -19.81 -29.92 13.65
CA PRO A 24 -18.94 -30.53 14.66
C PRO A 24 -17.48 -30.42 14.24
N LEU A 25 -16.62 -30.06 15.20
CA LEU A 25 -15.20 -29.80 14.98
C LEU A 25 -14.52 -31.02 14.32
N PRO A 26 -13.88 -30.87 13.14
CA PRO A 26 -13.03 -31.92 12.61
C PRO A 26 -11.78 -32.04 13.49
N GLU A 27 -11.40 -33.29 13.79
CA GLU A 27 -10.18 -33.61 14.55
C GLU A 27 -8.97 -32.91 13.92
N SER A 28 -8.20 -32.25 14.77
CA SER A 28 -7.17 -31.30 14.38
C SER A 28 -5.99 -32.01 13.71
N GLU A 29 -5.99 -32.05 12.38
CA GLU A 29 -4.74 -32.19 11.63
C GLU A 29 -3.84 -30.98 11.94
N PRO A 30 -2.55 -31.16 12.22
CA PRO A 30 -1.66 -30.06 12.53
C PRO A 30 -1.65 -29.09 11.34
N ALA A 31 -2.05 -27.84 11.60
CA ALA A 31 -2.11 -26.78 10.61
C ALA A 31 -0.75 -26.71 9.88
N ARG A 32 -0.69 -27.25 8.66
CA ARG A 32 0.41 -26.98 7.74
C ARG A 32 0.49 -25.48 7.64
N ALA A 33 1.54 -24.88 8.22
CA ALA A 33 1.81 -23.47 8.07
C ALA A 33 1.84 -23.18 6.57
N VAL A 34 0.82 -22.47 6.07
CA VAL A 34 0.78 -22.01 4.69
C VAL A 34 1.92 -21.00 4.56
N ALA A 35 3.07 -21.46 4.08
CA ALA A 35 4.22 -20.63 3.80
C ALA A 35 3.79 -19.58 2.77
N HIS A 36 3.64 -18.34 3.22
CA HIS A 36 3.48 -17.23 2.29
C HIS A 36 4.82 -17.01 1.62
N PRO A 37 4.88 -16.92 0.27
CA PRO A 37 6.12 -16.55 -0.39
C PRO A 37 6.62 -15.21 0.21
N PRO A 38 7.94 -15.05 0.38
CA PRO A 38 8.50 -13.86 1.00
C PRO A 38 8.09 -12.63 0.19
N ARG A 39 7.42 -11.68 0.83
CA ARG A 39 7.02 -10.43 0.18
C ARG A 39 8.22 -9.51 0.00
N ARG A 40 8.42 -9.02 -1.21
CA ARG A 40 9.46 -8.06 -1.57
C ARG A 40 8.91 -6.65 -1.35
N VAL A 41 9.45 -5.95 -0.37
CA VAL A 41 8.95 -4.64 0.07
C VAL A 41 10.02 -3.58 -0.14
N GLY A 42 9.69 -2.53 -0.89
CA GLY A 42 10.51 -1.33 -0.99
C GLY A 42 10.22 -0.36 0.15
N VAL A 43 11.21 0.43 0.55
CA VAL A 43 11.06 1.50 1.54
C VAL A 43 11.54 2.81 0.91
N LEU A 44 10.63 3.76 0.74
CA LEU A 44 10.92 5.10 0.24
C LEU A 44 10.87 6.10 1.40
N GLY A 45 12.05 6.42 1.93
CA GLY A 45 12.22 7.44 2.96
C GLY A 45 12.26 8.84 2.34
N GLY A 46 11.60 9.80 2.97
CA GLY A 46 11.57 11.17 2.46
C GLY A 46 11.04 12.18 3.46
N THR A 47 11.28 13.46 3.22
CA THR A 47 10.63 14.50 4.03
C THR A 47 9.15 14.62 3.68
N PHE A 48 8.78 14.50 2.40
CA PHE A 48 7.41 14.67 1.91
C PHE A 48 6.74 15.96 2.44
N ASP A 49 7.32 17.10 2.07
CA ASP A 49 6.90 18.44 2.52
C ASP A 49 6.60 19.38 1.33
N PRO A 50 5.51 19.14 0.56
CA PRO A 50 4.59 18.00 0.58
C PRO A 50 5.05 16.83 -0.34
N PRO A 51 4.41 15.65 -0.27
CA PRO A 51 4.52 14.65 -1.34
C PRO A 51 4.04 15.23 -2.69
N HIS A 52 4.55 14.68 -3.80
CA HIS A 52 4.27 15.18 -5.15
C HIS A 52 4.50 14.08 -6.20
N ILE A 53 4.13 14.33 -7.45
CA ILE A 53 4.16 13.34 -8.55
C ILE A 53 5.52 12.63 -8.70
N GLY A 54 6.64 13.34 -8.55
CA GLY A 54 7.96 12.74 -8.60
C GLY A 54 8.20 11.63 -7.55
N HIS A 55 7.66 11.76 -6.34
CA HIS A 55 7.76 10.71 -5.31
C HIS A 55 6.93 9.49 -5.70
N LEU A 56 5.74 9.70 -6.26
CA LEU A 56 4.85 8.63 -6.70
C LEU A 56 5.47 7.87 -7.89
N TRP A 57 5.97 8.60 -8.88
CA TRP A 57 6.69 8.02 -10.02
C TRP A 57 7.89 7.19 -9.58
N LEU A 58 8.71 7.70 -8.66
CA LEU A 58 9.84 6.97 -8.15
C LEU A 58 9.42 5.66 -7.46
N ALA A 59 8.36 5.70 -6.64
CA ALA A 59 7.84 4.51 -5.99
C ALA A 59 7.27 3.49 -7.00
N THR A 60 6.54 3.96 -8.02
CA THR A 60 5.99 3.11 -9.10
C THR A 60 7.11 2.45 -9.90
N LEU A 61 8.07 3.24 -10.39
CA LEU A 61 9.20 2.72 -11.16
C LEU A 61 10.02 1.72 -10.34
N ALA A 62 10.29 2.02 -9.06
CA ALA A 62 11.00 1.08 -8.20
C ALA A 62 10.22 -0.22 -7.97
N ALA A 63 8.88 -0.14 -7.84
CA ALA A 63 8.05 -1.33 -7.70
C ALA A 63 8.11 -2.22 -8.96
N ASP A 64 8.02 -1.61 -10.14
CA ASP A 64 8.03 -2.32 -11.42
C ASP A 64 9.42 -2.91 -11.73
N GLU A 65 10.46 -2.07 -11.73
CA GLU A 65 11.83 -2.46 -12.09
C GLU A 65 12.42 -3.50 -11.14
N LEU A 66 12.06 -3.43 -9.86
CA LEU A 66 12.55 -4.35 -8.84
C LEU A 66 11.54 -5.46 -8.54
N ALA A 67 10.40 -5.57 -9.24
CA ALA A 67 9.34 -6.55 -8.99
C ALA A 67 8.96 -6.67 -7.48
N LEU A 68 8.61 -5.53 -6.87
CA LEU A 68 8.21 -5.43 -5.48
C LEU A 68 6.70 -5.65 -5.33
N ASP A 69 6.27 -6.31 -4.27
CA ASP A 69 4.86 -6.47 -3.94
C ASP A 69 4.23 -5.15 -3.46
N ARG A 70 5.03 -4.27 -2.88
CA ARG A 70 4.63 -2.92 -2.43
C ARG A 70 5.83 -2.04 -2.10
N VAL A 71 5.60 -0.73 -2.10
CA VAL A 71 6.52 0.28 -1.58
C VAL A 71 5.90 0.98 -0.37
N LEU A 72 6.68 1.13 0.70
CA LEU A 72 6.30 1.83 1.90
C LEU A 72 6.89 3.24 1.89
N PHE A 73 6.03 4.25 2.00
CA PHE A 73 6.44 5.63 2.21
C PHE A 73 6.71 5.86 3.70
N VAL A 74 7.90 6.36 4.03
CA VAL A 74 8.32 6.63 5.42
C VAL A 74 8.67 8.11 5.58
N PRO A 75 7.71 8.97 6.00
CA PRO A 75 7.98 10.38 6.25
C PRO A 75 8.95 10.55 7.42
N ALA A 76 10.04 11.27 7.18
CA ALA A 76 11.03 11.57 8.20
C ALA A 76 10.42 12.47 9.29
N ALA A 77 10.42 12.02 10.55
CA ALA A 77 9.90 12.80 11.68
C ALA A 77 10.67 14.12 11.85
N GLN A 78 12.00 14.04 11.91
CA GLN A 78 12.92 15.17 11.98
C GLN A 78 14.07 14.92 11.00
N PRO A 79 14.17 15.61 9.85
CA PRO A 79 15.29 15.40 8.96
C PRO A 79 16.58 15.94 9.60
N PRO A 80 17.63 15.11 9.76
CA PRO A 80 18.84 15.49 10.51
C PRO A 80 19.56 16.71 9.91
N HIS A 81 19.33 17.01 8.63
CA HIS A 81 20.01 18.08 7.88
C HIS A 81 19.20 19.39 7.74
N LYS A 82 18.00 19.50 8.34
CA LYS A 82 17.09 20.67 8.17
C LYS A 82 16.76 21.39 9.48
N THR A 83 17.69 21.49 10.41
CA THR A 83 17.52 22.15 11.72
C THR A 83 17.15 23.64 11.67
N ARG A 84 17.26 24.32 10.50
CA ARG A 84 17.04 25.76 10.36
C ARG A 84 15.91 26.17 9.40
N ARG A 85 15.19 25.23 8.78
CA ARG A 85 14.04 25.57 7.91
C ARG A 85 12.74 25.40 8.68
N ARG A 86 11.82 26.37 8.55
CA ARG A 86 10.41 26.14 8.88
C ARG A 86 9.92 25.01 8.00
N MET A 87 9.53 23.91 8.64
CA MET A 87 9.01 22.72 7.99
C MET A 87 7.55 22.54 8.38
N THR A 88 6.79 21.93 7.49
CA THR A 88 5.44 21.51 7.86
C THR A 88 5.52 20.48 8.99
N ALA A 89 4.63 20.62 9.98
CA ALA A 89 4.57 19.74 11.14
C ALA A 89 4.58 18.26 10.71
N ALA A 90 5.32 17.41 11.42
CA ALA A 90 5.47 16.00 11.06
C ALA A 90 4.10 15.30 10.90
N ALA A 91 3.12 15.63 11.74
CA ALA A 91 1.75 15.13 11.64
C ALA A 91 1.08 15.51 10.32
N HIS A 92 1.21 16.75 9.87
CA HIS A 92 0.68 17.19 8.58
C HIS A 92 1.38 16.47 7.42
N ARG A 93 2.70 16.30 7.47
CA ARG A 93 3.45 15.57 6.42
C ARG A 93 3.04 14.10 6.35
N LEU A 94 2.82 13.47 7.50
CA LEU A 94 2.26 12.11 7.56
C LEU A 94 0.88 12.03 6.91
N LEU A 95 -0.01 12.97 7.25
CA LEU A 95 -1.37 13.02 6.68
C LEU A 95 -1.34 13.27 5.17
N MET A 96 -0.53 14.23 4.71
CA MET A 96 -0.34 14.49 3.28
C MET A 96 0.22 13.26 2.55
N THR A 97 1.20 12.56 3.14
CA THR A 97 1.76 11.32 2.58
C THR A 97 0.73 10.20 2.52
N ARG A 98 -0.24 10.17 3.44
CA ARG A 98 -1.29 9.15 3.47
C ARG A 98 -2.37 9.35 2.40
N VAL A 99 -2.60 10.59 1.97
CA VAL A 99 -3.63 10.93 0.97
C VAL A 99 -3.06 11.15 -0.44
N ALA A 100 -1.74 11.12 -0.58
CA ALA A 100 -1.04 11.17 -1.86
C ALA A 100 -1.16 9.83 -2.61
#